data_AF-A0A967N728-F1
#
_entry.id   AF-A0A967N728-F1
#
_cell.length_a   1.000
_cell.length_b   1.000
_cell.length_c   1.000
_cell.angle_alpha   90.00
_cell.angle_beta   90.00
_cell.angle_gamma   90.00
#
_symmetry.space_group_name_H-M   'P 1'
#
loop_
_entity.id
_entity.type
_entity.pdbx_description
1 polymer ?
#
loop_
_entity_poly.entity_id
_entity_poly.type
_entity_poly.pdbx_seq_one_letter_code
_entity_poly.pdbx_strand_id
1 'polypeptide(L)'
;SYVAGRAAGPGRALLAYGEGKRDLESRVFLAAALSHVTETDDLHRASTTHPGCVVIPAAYLLGLDRGATGRAVLRAVLAGYEVMLRVGESLG
;
A
#
# COMPACT_ATOMS: atom_id res chain seq x y z
N SER A 1 -2.32 -2.51 10.49
CA SER A 1 -2.71 -3.11 9.20
C SER A 1 -4.12 -2.63 8.81
N TYR A 2 -4.45 -2.60 7.51
CA TYR A 2 -5.63 -1.94 6.92
C TYR A 2 -6.93 -1.96 7.75
N VAL A 3 -7.28 -3.10 8.34
CA VAL A 3 -8.48 -3.26 9.20
C VAL A 3 -8.39 -2.39 10.46
N ALA A 4 -7.27 -2.43 11.18
CA ALA A 4 -7.02 -1.57 12.33
C ALA A 4 -6.99 -0.09 11.93
N GLY A 5 -6.41 0.21 10.75
CA GLY A 5 -6.38 1.55 10.20
C GLY A 5 -7.75 2.17 10.03
N ARG A 6 -8.73 1.42 9.49
CA ARG A 6 -10.12 1.89 9.33
C ARG A 6 -10.81 2.23 10.64
N ALA A 7 -10.44 1.58 11.74
CA ALA A 7 -11.04 1.80 13.05
C ALA A 7 -10.41 3.00 13.79
N ALA A 8 -9.18 3.37 13.46
CA ALA A 8 -8.44 4.45 14.09
C ALA A 8 -9.07 5.84 13.80
N GLY A 9 -8.90 6.79 14.73
CA GLY A 9 -9.37 8.17 14.59
C GLY A 9 -8.95 8.82 13.25
N PRO A 10 -7.65 8.82 12.91
CA PRO A 10 -7.19 9.36 11.63
C PRO A 10 -7.67 8.53 10.42
N GLY A 11 -7.91 7.23 10.61
CA GLY A 11 -8.50 6.36 9.58
C GLY A 11 -9.92 6.75 9.17
N ARG A 12 -10.71 7.27 10.12
CA ARG A 12 -12.05 7.80 9.80
C ARG A 12 -11.97 9.04 8.91
N ALA A 13 -11.00 9.92 9.14
CA ALA A 13 -10.77 11.08 8.28
C ALA A 13 -10.35 10.67 6.86
N LEU A 14 -9.49 9.65 6.74
CA LEU A 14 -9.13 9.07 5.44
C LEU A 14 -10.34 8.47 4.71
N LEU A 15 -11.20 7.73 5.42
CA LEU A 15 -12.43 7.19 4.83
C LEU A 15 -13.38 8.29 4.35
N ALA A 16 -13.57 9.35 5.14
CA ALA A 16 -14.35 10.51 4.75
C ALA A 16 -13.75 11.21 3.51
N TYR A 17 -12.42 11.34 3.44
CA TYR A 17 -11.75 11.81 2.23
C TYR A 17 -12.05 10.93 1.02
N GLY A 18 -12.12 9.61 1.20
CA GLY A 18 -12.40 8.65 0.13
C GLY A 18 -13.85 8.65 -0.37
N GLU A 19 -14.79 9.29 0.32
CA GLU A 19 -16.20 9.28 -0.08
C GLU A 19 -16.41 9.88 -1.48
N GLY A 20 -17.20 9.19 -2.30
CA GLY A 20 -17.49 9.58 -3.68
C GLY A 20 -16.36 9.34 -4.68
N LYS A 21 -15.13 9.06 -4.24
CA LYS A 21 -14.00 8.74 -5.12
C LYS A 21 -14.06 7.28 -5.57
N ARG A 22 -14.02 7.04 -6.88
CA ARG A 22 -14.14 5.70 -7.46
C ARG A 22 -13.01 5.33 -8.42
N ASP A 23 -12.17 6.30 -8.78
CA ASP A 23 -10.99 6.06 -9.60
C ASP A 23 -9.96 5.19 -8.87
N LEU A 24 -9.13 4.51 -9.65
CA LEU A 24 -8.14 3.56 -9.14
C LEU A 24 -7.12 4.25 -8.25
N GLU A 25 -6.66 5.44 -8.62
CA GLU A 25 -5.62 6.18 -7.90
C GLU A 25 -6.08 6.52 -6.48
N SER A 26 -7.28 7.07 -6.34
CA SER A 26 -7.88 7.40 -5.05
C SER A 26 -8.07 6.17 -4.16
N ARG A 27 -8.46 5.03 -4.76
CA ARG A 27 -8.60 3.76 -4.02
C ARG A 27 -7.25 3.22 -3.54
N VAL A 28 -6.21 3.31 -4.39
CA VAL A 28 -4.84 2.91 -4.02
C VAL A 28 -4.31 3.80 -2.91
N PHE A 29 -4.44 5.11 -3.04
CA PHE A 29 -4.05 6.08 -2.03
C PHE A 29 -4.73 5.78 -0.69
N LEU A 30 -6.05 5.61 -0.68
CA LEU A 30 -6.82 5.34 0.52
C LEU A 30 -6.37 4.03 1.19
N ALA A 31 -6.18 2.97 0.41
CA ALA A 31 -5.76 1.67 0.93
C ALA A 31 -4.35 1.70 1.51
N ALA A 32 -3.43 2.44 0.88
CA ALA A 32 -2.08 2.64 1.38
C ALA A 32 -2.07 3.43 2.70
N ALA A 33 -2.74 4.58 2.71
CA ALA A 33 -2.84 5.44 3.89
C ALA A 33 -3.46 4.68 5.08
N LEU A 34 -4.56 3.95 4.87
CA LEU A 34 -5.18 3.12 5.91
C LEU A 34 -4.28 1.97 6.38
N SER A 35 -3.40 1.45 5.53
CA SER A 35 -2.48 0.40 5.91
C SER A 35 -1.37 0.91 6.83
N HIS A 36 -0.95 2.17 6.66
CA HIS A 36 0.14 2.81 7.39
C HIS A 36 -0.29 3.62 8.61
N VAL A 37 -1.53 4.13 8.67
CA VAL A 37 -2.01 5.09 9.69
C VAL A 37 -1.91 4.63 11.15
N THR A 38 -1.63 3.35 11.38
CA THR A 38 -1.44 2.77 12.71
C THR A 38 0.02 2.43 13.01
N GLU A 39 0.93 2.63 12.06
CA GLU A 39 2.36 2.30 12.14
C GLU A 39 2.62 0.85 12.57
N THR A 40 1.74 -0.05 12.14
CA THR A 40 1.81 -1.50 12.43
C THR A 40 2.09 -2.34 11.18
N ASP A 41 2.52 -1.68 10.11
CA ASP A 41 3.00 -2.30 8.89
C ASP A 41 4.49 -2.71 8.99
N ASP A 42 4.99 -3.35 7.94
CA ASP A 42 6.36 -3.86 7.91
C ASP A 42 7.38 -2.71 7.84
N LEU A 43 8.56 -2.93 8.42
CA LEU A 43 9.70 -2.03 8.31
C LEU A 43 10.88 -2.82 7.76
N HIS A 44 11.43 -2.39 6.63
CA HIS A 44 12.72 -2.84 6.17
C HIS A 44 13.80 -1.89 6.70
N ARG A 45 14.57 -2.37 7.68
CA ARG A 45 15.50 -1.53 8.45
C ARG A 45 16.67 -1.00 7.62
N ALA A 46 17.21 -1.81 6.70
CA ALA A 46 18.38 -1.40 5.90
C ALA A 46 18.06 -0.30 4.89
N SER A 47 16.80 -0.17 4.48
CA SER A 47 16.34 0.89 3.57
C SER A 47 15.55 1.99 4.29
N THR A 48 15.30 1.84 5.59
CA THR A 48 14.40 2.69 6.39
C THR A 48 13.03 2.91 5.74
N THR A 49 12.48 1.87 5.08
CA THR A 49 11.21 1.97 4.34
C THR A 49 10.12 1.05 4.87
N HIS A 50 8.86 1.46 4.67
CA HIS A 50 7.66 0.64 4.87
C HIS A 50 7.05 0.21 3.54
N PRO A 51 7.58 -0.83 2.87
CA PRO A 51 7.15 -1.17 1.51
C PRO A 51 5.74 -1.78 1.45
N GLY A 52 5.29 -2.49 2.49
CA GLY A 52 4.05 -3.23 2.46
C GLY A 52 2.81 -2.36 2.42
N CYS A 53 2.83 -1.19 3.06
CA CYS A 53 1.71 -0.26 2.97
C CYS A 53 1.56 0.41 1.61
N VAL A 54 2.61 0.44 0.76
CA VAL A 54 2.57 1.06 -0.57
C VAL A 54 2.42 0.01 -1.68
N VAL A 55 3.32 -0.97 -1.71
CA VAL A 55 3.44 -1.92 -2.82
C VAL A 55 2.26 -2.88 -2.89
N ILE A 56 1.80 -3.40 -1.75
CA ILE A 56 0.72 -4.39 -1.71
C ILE A 56 -0.61 -3.78 -2.18
N PRO A 57 -1.08 -2.63 -1.66
CA PRO A 57 -2.33 -2.03 -2.13
C PRO A 57 -2.29 -1.65 -3.60
N ALA A 58 -1.17 -1.10 -4.08
CA ALA A 58 -1.01 -0.72 -5.49
C ALA A 58 -1.08 -1.95 -6.42
N ALA A 59 -0.31 -2.98 -6.15
CA ALA A 59 -0.28 -4.20 -6.97
C ALA A 59 -1.62 -4.95 -6.94
N TYR A 60 -2.27 -5.02 -5.77
CA TYR A 60 -3.54 -5.71 -5.60
C TYR A 60 -4.67 -5.01 -6.36
N LEU A 61 -4.85 -3.71 -6.15
CA LEU A 61 -5.96 -2.96 -6.77
C LEU A 61 -5.78 -2.81 -8.28
N LEU A 62 -4.55 -2.55 -8.76
CA LEU A 62 -4.27 -2.53 -10.19
C LEU A 62 -4.44 -3.92 -10.82
N GLY A 63 -4.06 -4.98 -10.09
CA GLY A 63 -4.29 -6.35 -10.53
C GLY A 63 -5.78 -6.66 -10.71
N LEU A 64 -6.61 -6.25 -9.76
CA LEU A 64 -8.07 -6.37 -9.87
C LEU A 64 -8.63 -5.56 -11.05
N ASP A 65 -8.20 -4.31 -11.21
CA ASP A 65 -8.60 -3.44 -12.32
C ASP A 65 -8.29 -4.04 -13.69
N ARG A 66 -7.15 -4.74 -13.80
CA ARG A 66 -6.66 -5.36 -15.04
C ARG A 66 -7.12 -6.80 -15.24
N GLY A 67 -7.90 -7.37 -14.33
CA GLY A 67 -8.25 -8.80 -14.36
C GLY A 67 -7.02 -9.73 -14.30
N ALA A 68 -5.96 -9.29 -13.62
CA ALA A 68 -4.72 -10.06 -13.52
C ALA A 68 -4.88 -11.28 -12.61
N THR A 69 -4.13 -12.33 -12.92
CA THR A 69 -4.08 -13.52 -12.05
C THR A 69 -3.40 -13.21 -10.72
N GLY A 70 -3.75 -13.95 -9.66
CA GLY A 70 -3.08 -13.83 -8.37
C GLY A 70 -1.55 -14.03 -8.47
N ARG A 71 -1.08 -14.93 -9.36
CA ARG A 71 0.35 -15.11 -9.63
C ARG A 71 1.00 -13.87 -10.24
N ALA A 72 0.30 -13.16 -11.12
CA ALA A 72 0.80 -11.89 -11.66
C ALA A 72 0.88 -10.80 -10.58
N VAL A 73 -0.13 -10.71 -9.71
CA VAL A 73 -0.12 -9.79 -8.56
C VAL A 73 1.04 -10.08 -7.62
N LEU A 74 1.24 -11.34 -7.23
CA LEU A 74 2.36 -11.73 -6.34
C LEU A 74 3.72 -11.42 -6.95
N ARG A 75 3.90 -11.61 -8.26
CA ARG A 75 5.12 -11.20 -8.96
C ARG A 75 5.32 -9.69 -8.96
N ALA A 76 4.26 -8.91 -9.15
CA ALA A 76 4.32 -7.46 -9.09
C ALA A 76 4.68 -6.95 -7.69
N VAL A 77 4.13 -7.59 -6.64
CA VAL A 77 4.50 -7.29 -5.24
C VAL A 77 5.99 -7.56 -5.03
N LEU A 78 6.49 -8.73 -5.42
CA LEU A 78 7.90 -9.08 -5.27
C LEU A 78 8.82 -8.07 -5.97
N ALA A 79 8.50 -7.73 -7.23
CA ALA A 79 9.28 -6.76 -7.98
C ALA A 79 9.22 -5.34 -7.37
N GLY A 80 8.06 -4.92 -6.87
CA GLY A 80 7.89 -3.62 -6.22
C GLY A 80 8.68 -3.51 -4.91
N TYR A 81 8.68 -4.58 -4.10
CA TYR A 81 9.53 -4.66 -2.91
C TYR A 81 11.00 -4.52 -3.29
N GLU A 82 11.50 -5.35 -4.21
CA GLU A 82 12.90 -5.34 -4.63
C GLU A 82 13.34 -3.94 -5.08
N VAL A 83 12.54 -3.26 -5.90
CA VAL A 83 12.84 -1.90 -6.38
C VAL A 83 12.85 -0.89 -5.23
N MET A 84 11.83 -0.89 -4.39
CA MET A 84 11.72 0.09 -3.29
C MET A 84 12.86 -0.08 -2.27
N LEU A 85 13.21 -1.32 -1.94
CA LEU A 85 14.31 -1.63 -1.03
C LEU A 85 15.65 -1.18 -1.60
N ARG A 86 15.97 -1.53 -2.85
CA ARG A 86 17.23 -1.12 -3.50
C ARG A 86 17.35 0.39 -3.62
N VAL A 87 16.26 1.08 -3.96
CA VAL A 87 16.25 2.54 -4.01
C VAL A 87 16.46 3.12 -2.62
N GLY A 88 15.77 2.62 -1.58
CA GLY A 88 15.97 3.09 -0.21
C GLY A 88 17.39 2.86 0.30
N GLU A 89 17.96 1.67 0.11
CA GLU A 89 19.35 1.36 0.46
C GLU A 89 20.36 2.23 -0.29
N SER A 90 20.06 2.63 -1.53
CA SER A 90 20.94 3.53 -2.29
C SER A 90 20.93 4.97 -1.75
N LEU A 91 19.97 5.32 -0.90
CA LEU A 91 19.78 6.66 -0.34
C LEU A 91 20.24 6.79 1.12
N GLY A 92 20.41 5.70 1.90
CA GLY A 92 20.99 5.74 3.25
C GLY A 92 20.53 4.68 4.23
#